data_AF-A0A8B6IZD8-F1
#
_entry.id   AF-A0A8B6IZD8-F1
#
_cell.length_a   1.000
_cell.length_b   1.000
_cell.length_c   1.000
_cell.angle_alpha   90.00
_cell.angle_beta   90.00
_cell.angle_gamma   90.00
#
_symmetry.space_group_name_H-M   'P 1'
#
loop_
_entity.id
_entity.type
_entity.pdbx_description
1 polymer ?
#
loop_
_entity_poly.entity_id
_entity_poly.type
_entity_poly.pdbx_seq_one_letter_code
_entity_poly.pdbx_strand_id
1 'polypeptide(L)'
;MRIGKARLAKILTIIGQMFPEAKGELDWETPFQLLIAVILSAQTTDKAVNKVTPGLWQSYPEIEDLAFAELSDVENALRTIGLYKNKAKNIIKTAQAIRDDFKGQVPKTHKELESLPGVGRKTANVVLAEVYGVPAIAVDTHVARVSKRLNISSPGADVKQIEADLMAKIPKKDWIITHHRLIFFGRYHCLAKKPKCEICPVQSYCKYYQNTYGKSKA
;
A
#
# COMPACT_ATOMS: atom_id res chain seq x y z
N MET A 1 24.59 -15.06 -7.24
CA MET A 1 23.28 -15.33 -7.88
C MET A 1 22.14 -14.74 -7.06
N ARG A 2 21.09 -14.17 -7.69
CA ARG A 2 19.87 -13.74 -6.98
C ARG A 2 19.12 -14.96 -6.44
N ILE A 3 18.17 -14.76 -5.53
CA ILE A 3 17.34 -15.85 -5.02
C ILE A 3 16.51 -16.48 -6.17
N GLY A 4 16.47 -17.81 -6.22
CA GLY A 4 15.64 -18.55 -7.18
C GLY A 4 14.18 -18.70 -6.72
N LYS A 5 13.28 -19.04 -7.65
CA LYS A 5 11.83 -19.16 -7.41
C LYS A 5 11.48 -20.07 -6.23
N ALA A 6 12.07 -21.27 -6.17
CA ALA A 6 11.78 -22.24 -5.11
C ALA A 6 12.17 -21.73 -3.71
N ARG A 7 13.30 -21.02 -3.59
CA ARG A 7 13.73 -20.45 -2.31
C ARG A 7 12.87 -19.24 -1.94
N LEU A 8 12.50 -18.40 -2.91
CA LEU A 8 11.56 -17.30 -2.67
C LEU A 8 10.20 -17.81 -2.19
N ALA A 9 9.65 -18.86 -2.80
CA ALA A 9 8.39 -19.45 -2.38
C ALA A 9 8.41 -19.87 -0.90
N LYS A 10 9.48 -20.56 -0.46
CA LYS A 10 9.65 -20.93 0.96
C LYS A 10 9.68 -19.71 1.89
N ILE A 11 10.41 -18.66 1.52
CA ILE A 11 10.45 -17.41 2.29
C ILE A 11 9.05 -16.79 2.39
N LEU A 12 8.33 -16.70 1.27
CA LEU A 12 7.00 -16.10 1.23
C LEU A 12 5.99 -16.92 2.04
N THR A 13 6.11 -18.24 2.08
CA THR A 13 5.33 -19.10 2.99
C THR A 13 5.59 -18.76 4.45
N ILE A 14 6.86 -18.67 4.86
CA ILE A 14 7.24 -18.32 6.24
C ILE A 14 6.74 -16.92 6.61
N ILE A 15 6.94 -15.93 5.73
CA ILE A 15 6.42 -14.57 5.94
C ILE A 15 4.88 -14.60 6.03
N GLY A 16 4.22 -15.41 5.22
CA GLY A 16 2.78 -15.59 5.26
C GLY A 16 2.27 -16.20 6.57
N GLN A 17 3.05 -17.07 7.23
CA GLN A 17 2.72 -17.57 8.56
C GLN A 17 2.89 -16.50 9.65
N MET A 18 3.85 -15.58 9.49
CA MET A 18 4.01 -14.46 10.42
C MET A 18 2.89 -13.42 10.29
N PHE A 19 2.38 -13.24 9.07
CA PHE A 19 1.37 -12.23 8.75
C PHE A 19 0.26 -12.86 7.89
N PRO A 20 -0.56 -13.76 8.48
CA PRO A 20 -1.62 -14.46 7.76
C PRO A 20 -2.69 -13.48 7.24
N GLU A 21 -3.03 -12.49 8.06
CA GLU A 21 -4.05 -11.46 7.81
C GLU A 21 -3.49 -10.17 7.18
N ALA A 22 -2.33 -10.24 6.51
CA ALA A 22 -1.75 -9.06 5.88
C ALA A 22 -2.65 -8.51 4.77
N LYS A 23 -3.15 -7.30 4.94
CA LYS A 23 -4.03 -6.56 4.02
C LYS A 23 -3.74 -5.06 4.07
N GLY A 24 -4.43 -4.25 3.27
CA GLY A 24 -4.41 -2.80 3.44
C GLY A 24 -4.81 -2.40 4.88
N GLU A 25 -4.12 -1.41 5.45
CA GLU A 25 -4.36 -0.94 6.82
C GLU A 25 -5.34 0.25 6.91
N LEU A 26 -5.85 0.73 5.78
CA LEU A 26 -6.90 1.75 5.77
C LEU A 26 -8.24 1.09 6.09
N ASP A 27 -9.05 1.73 6.92
CA ASP A 27 -10.39 1.24 7.29
C ASP A 27 -11.44 1.77 6.30
N TRP A 28 -12.18 0.86 5.67
CA TRP A 28 -13.22 1.17 4.67
C TRP A 28 -14.22 0.02 4.53
N GLU A 29 -15.44 0.36 4.12
CA GLU A 29 -16.54 -0.58 3.85
C GLU A 29 -16.98 -0.56 2.38
N THR A 30 -16.76 0.57 1.69
CA THR A 30 -17.15 0.74 0.28
C THR A 30 -15.95 1.11 -0.61
N PRO A 31 -16.01 0.82 -1.93
CA PRO A 31 -14.99 1.27 -2.88
C PRO A 31 -14.70 2.78 -2.82
N PHE A 32 -15.74 3.57 -2.60
CA PHE A 32 -15.64 5.02 -2.48
C PHE A 32 -14.87 5.43 -1.24
N GLN A 33 -15.19 4.85 -0.08
CA GLN A 33 -14.46 5.10 1.15
C GLN A 33 -12.97 4.74 1.02
N LEU A 34 -12.63 3.61 0.38
CA LEU A 34 -11.23 3.28 0.12
C LEU A 34 -10.56 4.32 -0.76
N LEU A 35 -11.18 4.71 -1.88
CA LEU A 35 -10.62 5.71 -2.78
C LEU A 35 -10.31 7.02 -2.05
N ILE A 36 -11.27 7.54 -1.28
CA ILE A 36 -11.08 8.76 -0.48
C ILE A 36 -9.99 8.55 0.57
N ALA A 37 -9.98 7.44 1.31
CA ALA A 37 -8.95 7.13 2.30
C ALA A 37 -7.53 7.08 1.69
N VAL A 38 -7.38 6.52 0.49
CA VAL A 38 -6.08 6.46 -0.20
C VAL A 38 -5.65 7.85 -0.68
N ILE A 39 -6.57 8.71 -1.17
CA ILE A 39 -6.25 10.12 -1.47
C ILE A 39 -5.77 10.83 -0.19
N LEU A 40 -6.46 10.62 0.94
CA LEU A 40 -6.07 11.18 2.23
C LEU A 40 -4.72 10.67 2.73
N SER A 41 -4.35 9.43 2.41
CA SER A 41 -3.09 8.77 2.80
C SER A 41 -1.83 9.41 2.21
N ALA A 42 -1.97 10.24 1.18
CA ALA A 42 -0.85 10.94 0.57
C ALA A 42 -0.06 11.75 1.62
N GLN A 43 1.21 11.38 1.83
CA GLN A 43 2.12 12.01 2.81
C GLN A 43 1.56 12.05 4.25
N THR A 44 0.81 11.02 4.65
CA THR A 44 0.39 10.81 6.04
C THR A 44 0.46 9.32 6.38
N THR A 45 0.14 8.97 7.61
CA THR A 45 0.08 7.56 8.05
C THR A 45 -1.35 7.03 7.98
N ASP A 46 -1.49 5.73 7.71
CA ASP A 46 -2.79 5.03 7.72
C ASP A 46 -3.52 5.27 9.05
N LYS A 47 -2.80 5.21 10.18
CA LYS A 47 -3.33 5.52 11.53
C LYS A 47 -3.94 6.93 11.64
N ALA A 48 -3.34 7.93 10.99
CA ALA A 48 -3.87 9.29 11.02
C ALA A 48 -5.12 9.42 10.15
N VAL A 49 -5.17 8.71 9.02
CA VAL A 49 -6.37 8.63 8.17
C VAL A 49 -7.51 7.94 8.92
N ASN A 50 -7.28 6.75 9.47
CA ASN A 50 -8.29 5.98 10.21
C ASN A 50 -8.80 6.69 11.47
N LYS A 51 -8.07 7.69 11.98
CA LYS A 51 -8.54 8.53 13.09
C LYS A 51 -9.62 9.53 12.65
N VAL A 52 -9.56 10.04 11.42
CA VAL A 52 -10.50 11.08 10.96
C VAL A 52 -11.65 10.52 10.11
N THR A 53 -11.40 9.42 9.39
CA THR A 53 -12.37 8.87 8.46
C THR A 53 -13.67 8.40 9.10
N PRO A 54 -13.74 7.87 10.35
CA PRO A 54 -15.01 7.54 10.97
C PRO A 54 -15.98 8.73 11.09
N GLY A 55 -15.46 9.91 11.47
CA GLY A 55 -16.26 11.14 11.51
C GLY A 55 -16.62 11.64 10.12
N LEU A 56 -15.72 11.48 9.14
CA LEU A 56 -16.00 11.82 7.75
C LEU A 56 -17.13 10.96 7.18
N TRP A 57 -17.13 9.65 7.42
CA TRP A 57 -18.18 8.73 6.96
C TRP A 57 -19.51 8.92 7.67
N GLN A 58 -19.48 9.35 8.93
CA GLN A 58 -20.70 9.69 9.65
C GLN A 58 -21.38 10.94 9.06
N SER A 59 -20.59 11.95 8.67
CA SER A 59 -21.13 13.18 8.07
C SER A 59 -21.44 13.03 6.58
N TYR A 60 -20.69 12.19 5.87
CA TYR A 60 -20.79 12.00 4.41
C TYR A 60 -20.73 10.51 4.06
N PRO A 61 -21.81 9.75 4.36
CA PRO A 61 -21.83 8.30 4.13
C PRO A 61 -21.82 7.93 2.65
N GLU A 62 -22.52 8.70 1.80
CA GLU A 62 -22.65 8.44 0.37
C GLU A 62 -21.82 9.43 -0.48
N ILE A 63 -21.67 9.11 -1.77
CA ILE A 63 -20.92 9.92 -2.74
C ILE A 63 -21.55 11.32 -2.86
N GLU A 64 -22.87 11.38 -2.93
CA GLU A 64 -23.64 12.62 -3.05
C GLU A 64 -23.42 13.54 -1.86
N ASP A 65 -23.38 13.00 -0.64
CA ASP A 65 -23.19 13.79 0.58
C ASP A 65 -21.85 14.53 0.53
N LEU A 66 -20.77 13.84 0.12
CA LEU A 66 -19.46 14.48 -0.01
C LEU A 66 -19.37 15.40 -1.24
N ALA A 67 -20.11 15.10 -2.31
CA ALA A 67 -20.13 15.91 -3.53
C ALA A 67 -20.81 17.28 -3.32
N PHE A 68 -21.78 17.36 -2.40
CA PHE A 68 -22.48 18.59 -2.00
C PHE A 68 -21.91 19.23 -0.73
N ALA A 69 -20.90 18.64 -0.11
CA ALA A 69 -20.33 19.14 1.14
C ALA A 69 -19.73 20.55 1.00
N GLU A 70 -19.97 21.39 2.01
CA GLU A 70 -19.30 22.67 2.15
C GLU A 70 -17.81 22.46 2.43
N LEU A 71 -16.95 23.16 1.68
CA LEU A 71 -15.50 22.97 1.75
C LEU A 71 -14.97 23.21 3.17
N SER A 72 -15.50 24.22 3.88
CA SER A 72 -15.06 24.56 5.24
C SER A 72 -15.30 23.42 6.23
N ASP A 73 -16.39 22.67 6.06
CA ASP A 73 -16.76 21.59 6.99
C ASP A 73 -15.84 20.38 6.81
N VAL A 74 -15.56 20.03 5.55
CA VAL A 74 -14.60 18.99 5.21
C VAL A 74 -13.18 19.37 5.64
N GLU A 75 -12.78 20.65 5.46
CA GLU A 75 -11.49 21.15 5.97
C GLU A 75 -11.38 20.99 7.49
N ASN A 76 -12.44 21.32 8.24
CA ASN A 76 -12.50 21.17 9.69
C ASN A 76 -12.40 19.71 10.13
N ALA A 77 -13.10 18.79 9.44
CA ALA A 77 -13.04 17.35 9.71
C ALA A 77 -11.63 16.78 9.50
N LEU A 78 -10.89 17.30 8.51
CA LEU A 78 -9.56 16.83 8.14
C LEU A 78 -8.40 17.58 8.81
N ARG A 79 -8.67 18.57 9.67
CA ARG A 79 -7.66 19.53 10.20
C ARG A 79 -6.42 18.90 10.83
N THR A 80 -6.52 17.66 11.30
CA THR A 80 -5.42 16.94 11.96
C THR A 80 -4.49 16.21 10.98
N ILE A 81 -4.82 16.21 9.69
CA ILE A 81 -4.02 15.60 8.63
C ILE A 81 -3.25 16.68 7.87
N GLY A 82 -1.99 16.39 7.53
CA GLY A 82 -1.19 17.27 6.69
C GLY A 82 -1.81 17.49 5.30
N LEU A 83 -1.68 18.72 4.78
CA LEU A 83 -2.23 19.14 3.48
C LEU A 83 -3.78 19.11 3.40
N TYR A 84 -4.47 19.17 4.54
CA TYR A 84 -5.93 19.00 4.63
C TYR A 84 -6.73 19.91 3.68
N LYS A 85 -6.32 21.17 3.47
CA LYS A 85 -7.02 22.09 2.55
C LYS A 85 -7.08 21.58 1.12
N ASN A 86 -5.94 21.12 0.60
CA ASN A 86 -5.88 20.56 -0.75
C ASN A 86 -6.56 19.19 -0.82
N LYS A 87 -6.43 18.40 0.25
CA LYS A 87 -7.11 17.10 0.35
C LYS A 87 -8.63 17.25 0.36
N ALA A 88 -9.18 18.16 1.16
CA ALA A 88 -10.61 18.48 1.22
C ALA A 88 -11.15 18.84 -0.17
N LYS A 89 -10.48 19.77 -0.86
CA LYS A 89 -10.81 20.14 -2.25
C LYS A 89 -10.79 18.93 -3.19
N ASN A 90 -9.77 18.09 -3.11
CA ASN A 90 -9.64 16.93 -3.99
C ASN A 90 -10.71 15.87 -3.75
N ILE A 91 -11.06 15.57 -2.49
CA ILE A 91 -12.05 14.53 -2.18
C ILE A 91 -13.47 14.97 -2.56
N ILE A 92 -13.81 16.26 -2.38
CA ILE A 92 -15.09 16.82 -2.84
C ILE A 92 -15.17 16.75 -4.37
N LYS A 93 -14.13 17.23 -5.07
CA LYS A 93 -14.11 17.17 -6.54
C LYS A 93 -14.09 15.74 -7.09
N THR A 94 -13.48 14.81 -6.36
CA THR A 94 -13.51 13.38 -6.70
C THR A 94 -14.93 12.83 -6.56
N ALA A 95 -15.63 13.15 -5.48
CA ALA A 95 -17.01 12.75 -5.28
C ALA A 95 -17.93 13.31 -6.39
N GLN A 96 -17.75 14.60 -6.75
CA GLN A 96 -18.45 15.25 -7.86
C GLN A 96 -18.18 14.53 -9.20
N ALA A 97 -16.92 14.28 -9.55
CA ALA A 97 -16.57 13.57 -10.78
C ALA A 97 -17.15 12.15 -10.82
N ILE A 98 -17.14 11.43 -9.70
CA ILE A 98 -17.73 10.08 -9.62
C ILE A 98 -19.24 10.14 -9.86
N ARG A 99 -19.94 11.09 -9.24
CA ARG A 99 -21.38 11.30 -9.44
C ARG A 99 -21.70 11.64 -10.89
N ASP A 100 -21.02 12.63 -11.45
CA ASP A 100 -21.37 13.26 -12.72
C ASP A 100 -20.87 12.46 -13.93
N ASP A 101 -19.61 11.99 -13.90
CA ASP A 101 -18.95 11.35 -15.05
C ASP A 101 -19.00 9.81 -14.98
N PHE A 102 -19.14 9.24 -13.78
CA PHE A 102 -19.06 7.79 -13.55
C PHE A 102 -20.32 7.18 -12.91
N LYS A 103 -21.45 7.91 -12.92
CA LYS A 103 -22.77 7.43 -12.46
C LYS A 103 -22.74 6.84 -11.04
N GLY A 104 -21.99 7.48 -10.14
CA GLY A 104 -21.88 7.06 -8.74
C GLY A 104 -21.03 5.80 -8.52
N GLN A 105 -20.22 5.38 -9.50
CA GLN A 105 -19.36 4.19 -9.37
C GLN A 105 -17.88 4.54 -9.46
N VAL A 106 -17.09 3.98 -8.54
CA VAL A 106 -15.62 4.11 -8.60
C VAL A 106 -15.12 3.46 -9.90
N PRO A 107 -14.33 4.14 -10.73
CA PRO A 107 -13.88 3.57 -12.00
C PRO A 107 -12.99 2.34 -11.85
N LYS A 108 -13.00 1.47 -12.87
CA LYS A 108 -12.32 0.16 -12.87
C LYS A 108 -11.05 0.12 -13.71
N THR A 109 -10.64 1.26 -14.27
CA THR A 109 -9.43 1.35 -15.08
C THR A 109 -8.46 2.40 -14.55
N HIS A 110 -7.17 2.20 -14.84
CA HIS A 110 -6.12 3.17 -14.53
C HIS A 110 -6.41 4.55 -15.10
N LYS A 111 -6.79 4.61 -16.37
CA LYS A 111 -6.99 5.86 -17.10
C LYS A 111 -8.10 6.70 -16.46
N GLU A 112 -9.20 6.06 -16.09
CA GLU A 112 -10.34 6.73 -15.46
C GLU A 112 -10.01 7.14 -14.03
N LEU A 113 -9.42 6.24 -13.23
CA LEU A 113 -9.02 6.59 -11.86
C LEU A 113 -8.04 7.76 -11.83
N GLU A 114 -7.03 7.77 -12.71
CA GLU A 114 -6.05 8.87 -12.79
C GLU A 114 -6.61 10.18 -13.34
N SER A 115 -7.83 10.18 -13.88
CA SER A 115 -8.55 11.41 -14.22
C SER A 115 -9.16 12.10 -12.99
N LEU A 116 -9.32 11.37 -11.88
CA LEU A 116 -9.89 11.91 -10.64
C LEU A 116 -8.90 12.80 -9.88
N PRO A 117 -9.34 13.93 -9.31
CA PRO A 117 -8.47 14.84 -8.58
C PRO A 117 -7.79 14.19 -7.36
N GLY A 118 -6.45 14.27 -7.30
CA GLY A 118 -5.68 13.69 -6.20
C GLY A 118 -5.38 12.19 -6.35
N VAL A 119 -5.80 11.58 -7.47
CA VAL A 119 -5.50 10.17 -7.78
C VAL A 119 -4.32 10.10 -8.75
N GLY A 120 -3.16 9.71 -8.23
CA GLY A 120 -2.01 9.35 -9.06
C GLY A 120 -1.96 7.85 -9.36
N ARG A 121 -0.97 7.44 -10.19
CA ARG A 121 -0.71 6.03 -10.54
C ARG A 121 -0.71 5.07 -9.35
N LYS A 122 -0.09 5.47 -8.23
CA LYS A 122 -0.04 4.65 -7.00
C LYS A 122 -1.42 4.48 -6.38
N THR A 123 -2.20 5.55 -6.26
CA THR A 123 -3.56 5.52 -5.72
C THR A 123 -4.44 4.60 -6.58
N ALA A 124 -4.37 4.75 -7.90
CA ALA A 124 -5.08 3.88 -8.83
C ALA A 124 -4.71 2.40 -8.65
N ASN A 125 -3.41 2.08 -8.53
CA ASN A 125 -2.96 0.70 -8.27
C ASN A 125 -3.57 0.10 -7.00
N VAL A 126 -3.61 0.87 -5.90
CA VAL A 126 -4.17 0.39 -4.62
C VAL A 126 -5.65 0.11 -4.78
N VAL A 127 -6.42 1.05 -5.35
CA VAL A 127 -7.86 0.88 -5.54
C VAL A 127 -8.18 -0.30 -6.47
N LEU A 128 -7.47 -0.42 -7.59
CA LEU A 128 -7.67 -1.52 -8.53
C LEU A 128 -7.34 -2.88 -7.90
N ALA A 129 -6.30 -2.96 -7.08
CA ALA A 129 -5.92 -4.19 -6.40
C ALA A 129 -6.92 -4.58 -5.30
N GLU A 130 -7.25 -3.65 -4.41
CA GLU A 130 -8.06 -3.91 -3.21
C GLU A 130 -9.57 -4.04 -3.54
N VAL A 131 -10.09 -3.20 -4.43
CA VAL A 131 -11.52 -3.22 -4.77
C VAL A 131 -11.82 -4.24 -5.87
N TYR A 132 -10.99 -4.28 -6.90
CA TYR A 132 -11.28 -5.02 -8.14
C TYR A 132 -10.40 -6.25 -8.34
N GLY A 133 -9.51 -6.56 -7.39
CA GLY A 133 -8.64 -7.73 -7.47
C GLY A 133 -7.64 -7.69 -8.63
N VAL A 134 -7.37 -6.51 -9.21
CA VAL A 134 -6.42 -6.36 -10.32
C VAL A 134 -5.01 -6.63 -9.79
N PRO A 135 -4.32 -7.70 -10.23
CA PRO A 135 -3.06 -8.07 -9.61
C PRO A 135 -1.97 -7.02 -9.89
N ALA A 136 -1.39 -6.49 -8.82
CA ALA A 136 -0.27 -5.56 -8.88
C ALA A 136 0.70 -5.79 -7.69
N ILE A 137 1.97 -5.43 -7.87
CA ILE A 137 2.96 -5.37 -6.79
C ILE A 137 3.50 -3.95 -6.74
N ALA A 138 2.86 -3.09 -5.94
CA ALA A 138 3.37 -1.74 -5.74
C ALA A 138 4.65 -1.77 -4.89
N VAL A 139 5.77 -1.30 -5.43
CA VAL A 139 7.05 -1.27 -4.71
C VAL A 139 7.18 0.03 -3.92
N ASP A 140 6.96 -0.06 -2.61
CA ASP A 140 7.21 1.03 -1.67
C ASP A 140 8.56 0.89 -0.95
N THR A 141 8.81 1.71 0.07
CA THR A 141 10.07 1.65 0.83
C THR A 141 10.26 0.35 1.62
N HIS A 142 9.17 -0.31 2.04
CA HIS A 142 9.20 -1.57 2.76
C HIS A 142 9.52 -2.72 1.79
N VAL A 143 8.74 -2.83 0.70
CA VAL A 143 8.94 -3.83 -0.36
C VAL A 143 10.34 -3.69 -0.95
N ALA A 144 10.76 -2.47 -1.31
CA ALA A 144 12.09 -2.24 -1.87
C ALA A 144 13.22 -2.69 -0.92
N ARG A 145 13.14 -2.30 0.36
CA ARG A 145 14.14 -2.68 1.36
C ARG A 145 14.18 -4.19 1.58
N VAL A 146 13.03 -4.83 1.73
CA VAL A 146 12.93 -6.29 1.96
C VAL A 146 13.47 -7.05 0.74
N SER A 147 13.07 -6.67 -0.47
CA SER A 147 13.53 -7.30 -1.72
C SER A 147 15.04 -7.22 -1.89
N LYS A 148 15.65 -6.08 -1.53
CA LYS A 148 17.11 -5.92 -1.56
C LYS A 148 17.81 -6.75 -0.49
N ARG A 149 17.33 -6.72 0.77
CA ARG A 149 17.94 -7.46 1.89
C ARG A 149 17.87 -8.98 1.74
N LEU A 150 16.75 -9.49 1.23
CA LEU A 150 16.55 -10.90 0.92
C LEU A 150 17.20 -11.34 -0.40
N ASN A 151 17.84 -10.41 -1.13
CA ASN A 151 18.54 -10.70 -2.38
C ASN A 151 17.57 -11.23 -3.47
N ILE A 152 16.31 -10.76 -3.44
CA ILE A 152 15.31 -10.90 -4.51
C ILE A 152 15.71 -10.07 -5.72
N SER A 153 16.13 -8.84 -5.44
CA SER A 153 16.65 -7.86 -6.40
C SER A 153 18.08 -7.45 -6.03
N SER A 154 18.77 -6.76 -6.94
CA SER A 154 20.12 -6.23 -6.67
C SER A 154 20.07 -5.05 -5.68
N PRO A 155 21.13 -4.77 -4.91
CA PRO A 155 21.16 -3.64 -3.98
C PRO A 155 20.90 -2.28 -4.66
N GLY A 156 21.40 -2.12 -5.90
CA GLY A 156 21.21 -0.93 -6.73
C GLY A 156 19.90 -0.90 -7.52
N ALA A 157 19.03 -1.91 -7.39
CA ALA A 157 17.81 -1.97 -8.20
C ALA A 157 16.87 -0.79 -7.93
N ASP A 158 16.32 -0.22 -8.99
CA ASP A 158 15.26 0.78 -8.89
C ASP A 158 13.88 0.13 -8.66
N VAL A 159 12.84 0.96 -8.50
CA VAL A 159 11.46 0.51 -8.24
C VAL A 159 10.95 -0.42 -9.35
N LYS A 160 11.20 -0.07 -10.62
CA LYS A 160 10.71 -0.84 -11.78
C LYS A 160 11.40 -2.19 -11.88
N GLN A 161 12.70 -2.23 -11.62
CA GLN A 161 13.48 -3.47 -11.61
C GLN A 161 13.03 -4.41 -10.49
N ILE A 162 12.74 -3.88 -9.29
CA ILE A 162 12.24 -4.68 -8.16
C ILE A 162 10.87 -5.27 -8.47
N GLU A 163 9.97 -4.46 -9.06
CA GLU A 163 8.65 -4.91 -9.47
C GLU A 163 8.74 -6.05 -10.49
N ALA A 164 9.53 -5.87 -11.56
CA ALA A 164 9.76 -6.89 -12.56
C ALA A 164 10.37 -8.18 -11.97
N ASP A 165 11.35 -8.04 -11.07
CA ASP A 165 11.99 -9.15 -10.38
C ASP A 165 11.02 -9.99 -9.54
N LEU A 166 10.04 -9.34 -8.91
CA LEU A 166 9.00 -9.97 -8.11
C LEU A 166 7.99 -10.66 -9.03
N MET A 167 7.47 -9.96 -10.04
CA MET A 167 6.51 -10.49 -11.01
C MET A 167 7.06 -11.70 -11.79
N ALA A 168 8.35 -11.71 -12.10
CA ALA A 168 8.99 -12.84 -12.80
C ALA A 168 9.11 -14.11 -11.94
N LYS A 169 9.08 -13.97 -10.61
CA LYS A 169 9.34 -15.06 -9.65
C LYS A 169 8.09 -15.51 -8.90
N ILE A 170 7.05 -14.67 -8.81
CA ILE A 170 5.82 -14.91 -8.04
C ILE A 170 4.65 -15.14 -8.99
N PRO A 171 3.82 -16.20 -8.80
CA PRO A 171 2.62 -16.40 -9.60
C PRO A 171 1.68 -15.19 -9.53
N LYS A 172 1.06 -14.83 -10.66
CA LYS A 172 0.21 -13.63 -10.78
C LYS A 172 -0.93 -13.57 -9.75
N LYS A 173 -1.52 -14.72 -9.43
CA LYS A 173 -2.58 -14.85 -8.42
C LYS A 173 -2.14 -14.45 -7.00
N ASP A 174 -0.84 -14.51 -6.71
CA ASP A 174 -0.29 -14.28 -5.38
C ASP A 174 0.30 -12.86 -5.23
N TRP A 175 0.19 -11.99 -6.24
CA TRP A 175 0.82 -10.67 -6.25
C TRP A 175 0.31 -9.76 -5.14
N ILE A 176 -1.02 -9.64 -4.99
CA ILE A 176 -1.65 -8.77 -3.99
C ILE A 176 -1.28 -9.23 -2.57
N ILE A 177 -1.50 -10.51 -2.24
CA ILE A 177 -1.18 -11.02 -0.91
C ILE A 177 0.33 -10.96 -0.61
N THR A 178 1.18 -11.19 -1.61
CA THR A 178 2.63 -11.05 -1.44
C THR A 178 3.02 -9.60 -1.18
N HIS A 179 2.41 -8.65 -1.88
CA HIS A 179 2.62 -7.23 -1.65
C HIS A 179 2.34 -6.84 -0.18
N HIS A 180 1.16 -7.17 0.36
CA HIS A 180 0.83 -6.88 1.76
C HIS A 180 1.78 -7.56 2.75
N ARG A 181 2.08 -8.84 2.53
CA ARG A 181 3.01 -9.59 3.39
C ARG A 181 4.40 -8.98 3.40
N LEU A 182 4.91 -8.50 2.27
CA LEU A 182 6.21 -7.83 2.20
C LEU A 182 6.18 -6.45 2.88
N ILE A 183 5.07 -5.70 2.77
CA ILE A 183 4.87 -4.46 3.54
C ILE A 183 4.91 -4.76 5.03
N PHE A 184 4.08 -5.69 5.51
CA PHE A 184 3.97 -6.04 6.93
C PHE A 184 5.31 -6.54 7.48
N PHE A 185 5.97 -7.44 6.76
CA PHE A 185 7.29 -7.92 7.13
C PHE A 185 8.30 -6.77 7.21
N GLY A 186 8.32 -5.86 6.23
CA GLY A 186 9.17 -4.68 6.28
C GLY A 186 8.81 -3.71 7.41
N ARG A 187 7.52 -3.50 7.68
CA ARG A 187 6.98 -2.52 8.62
C ARG A 187 7.17 -2.95 10.09
N TYR A 188 6.97 -4.22 10.41
CA TYR A 188 6.93 -4.70 11.80
C TYR A 188 8.09 -5.60 12.21
N HIS A 189 8.87 -6.12 11.25
CA HIS A 189 9.94 -7.09 11.51
C HIS A 189 11.30 -6.68 10.91
N CYS A 190 11.39 -6.56 9.58
CA CYS A 190 12.58 -6.15 8.85
C CYS A 190 12.69 -4.61 8.78
N LEU A 191 12.74 -3.99 9.96
CA LEU A 191 12.74 -2.54 10.17
C LEU A 191 13.91 -1.85 9.44
N ALA A 192 13.71 -0.61 9.01
CA ALA A 192 14.75 0.17 8.35
C ALA A 192 16.00 0.31 9.22
N LYS A 193 15.80 0.70 10.49
CA LYS A 193 16.83 0.75 11.54
C LYS A 193 16.61 -0.43 12.50
N LYS A 194 17.71 -1.09 12.91
CA LYS A 194 17.71 -2.22 13.86
C LYS A 194 16.64 -3.28 13.52
N PRO A 195 16.73 -3.97 12.36
CA PRO A 195 15.82 -5.06 12.03
C PRO A 195 15.88 -6.17 13.10
N LYS A 196 14.77 -6.86 13.33
CA LYS A 196 14.64 -7.95 14.33
C LYS A 196 15.31 -9.26 13.87
N CYS A 197 16.57 -9.17 13.43
CA CYS A 197 17.29 -10.26 12.78
C CYS A 197 17.52 -11.48 13.68
N GLU A 198 17.64 -11.29 14.99
CA GLU A 198 17.89 -12.36 15.96
C GLU A 198 16.74 -13.38 16.03
N ILE A 199 15.51 -12.91 15.86
CA ILE A 199 14.28 -13.72 15.89
C ILE A 199 13.67 -13.93 14.50
N CYS A 200 14.43 -13.66 13.44
CA CYS A 200 13.91 -13.69 12.07
C CYS A 200 13.85 -15.12 11.51
N PRO A 201 12.67 -15.66 11.17
CA PRO A 201 12.54 -17.05 10.75
C PRO A 201 13.09 -17.31 9.33
N VAL A 202 13.37 -16.25 8.56
CA VAL A 202 13.99 -16.35 7.22
C VAL A 202 15.49 -16.00 7.23
N GLN A 203 16.10 -15.94 8.41
CA GLN A 203 17.50 -15.55 8.61
C GLN A 203 18.48 -16.39 7.79
N SER A 204 18.29 -17.71 7.74
CA SER A 204 19.14 -18.65 6.98
C SER A 204 19.14 -18.37 5.47
N TYR A 205 18.06 -17.77 4.95
CA TYR A 205 17.93 -17.39 3.54
C TYR A 205 18.37 -15.94 3.26
N CYS A 206 18.57 -15.12 4.32
CA CYS A 206 18.75 -13.68 4.20
C CYS A 206 20.20 -13.29 3.92
N LYS A 207 20.47 -12.77 2.71
CA LYS A 207 21.81 -12.33 2.32
C LYS A 207 22.32 -11.15 3.14
N TYR A 208 21.45 -10.21 3.50
CA TYR A 208 21.80 -9.10 4.40
C TYR A 208 22.30 -9.61 5.75
N TYR A 209 21.58 -10.56 6.37
CA TYR A 209 21.99 -11.12 7.66
C TYR A 209 23.35 -11.80 7.58
N GLN A 210 23.54 -12.67 6.58
CA GLN A 210 24.81 -13.37 6.35
C GLN A 210 25.99 -12.40 6.21
N ASN A 211 25.80 -11.29 5.51
CA ASN A 211 26.87 -10.31 5.29
C ASN A 211 27.14 -9.42 6.51
N THR A 212 26.11 -9.07 7.29
CA THR A 212 26.22 -8.13 8.41
C THR A 212 26.54 -8.79 9.74
N TYR A 213 25.98 -9.98 10.00
CA TYR A 213 26.09 -10.68 11.30
C TYR A 213 26.81 -12.02 11.19
N GLY A 214 26.93 -12.58 9.98
CA GLY A 214 27.58 -13.87 9.75
C GLY A 214 29.09 -13.89 9.99
N LYS A 215 29.73 -12.74 10.14
CA LYS A 215 31.17 -12.63 10.46
C LYS A 215 31.49 -12.61 11.95
N SER A 216 30.48 -12.60 12.83
CA SER A 216 30.65 -12.55 14.29
C SER A 216 30.62 -13.92 14.97
N LYS A 217 30.57 -15.01 14.21
CA LYS A 217 30.52 -16.41 14.70
C LYS A 217 31.62 -17.30 14.09
N ALA A 218 32.74 -16.71 13.68
CA ALA A 218 33.93 -17.43 13.25
C ALA A 218 35.07 -17.15 14.24
#